data_AF-A0A0C2N2I9-F1
#
_entry.id   AF-A0A0C2N2I9-F1
#
_cell.length_a   1.000
_cell.length_b   1.000
_cell.length_c   1.000
_cell.angle_alpha   90.00
_cell.angle_beta   90.00
_cell.angle_gamma   90.00
#
_symmetry.space_group_name_H-M   'P 1'
#
loop_
_entity.id
_entity.type
_entity.pdbx_description
1 polymer ?
#
loop_
_entity_poly.entity_id
_entity_poly.type
_entity_poly.pdbx_seq_one_letter_code
_entity_poly.pdbx_strand_id
1 'polypeptide(L)'
;MLLAINCYNIIQCDAVADGGVNAETFSSFLRRLMAVLGAIDFTIVMAIFTFHHTAVNNMDHFPYEVKFLQRYSPFLSPWEEAISMLRNRVIRNGVIQGKNDLLRRRTDSVCINPRELSFKFRGSCINFRE
;
A
#
# COMPACT_ATOMS: atom_id res chain seq x y z
N MET A 1 -0.96 -6.37 -5.43
CA MET A 1 -0.56 -6.18 -4.02
C MET A 1 -1.11 -4.84 -3.60
N LEU A 2 -1.81 -4.83 -2.48
CA LEU A 2 -2.31 -3.62 -1.84
C LEU A 2 -1.45 -3.36 -0.63
N LEU A 3 -1.06 -2.11 -0.42
CA LEU A 3 -0.12 -1.74 0.62
C LEU A 3 -0.52 -0.38 1.17
N ALA A 4 -0.73 -0.31 2.48
CA ALA A 4 -0.92 0.91 3.23
C ALA A 4 0.30 1.10 4.13
N ILE A 5 0.96 2.24 3.98
CA ILE A 5 2.15 2.62 4.73
C ILE A 5 1.92 3.98 5.36
N ASN A 6 2.51 4.20 6.53
CA ASN A 6 2.77 5.52 7.04
C ASN A 6 4.28 5.77 7.10
N CYS A 7 4.67 6.91 7.64
CA CYS A 7 6.05 7.36 7.71
C CYS A 7 6.94 6.52 8.65
N TYR A 8 6.35 5.57 9.36
CA TYR A 8 7.01 4.77 10.38
C TYR A 8 6.88 3.28 10.14
N ASN A 9 5.82 2.79 9.50
CA ASN A 9 5.56 1.37 9.38
C ASN A 9 4.68 1.07 8.17
N ILE A 10 4.74 -0.18 7.72
CA ILE A 10 3.66 -0.76 6.92
C ILE A 10 2.49 -1.03 7.88
N ILE A 11 1.34 -0.46 7.59
CA ILE A 11 0.13 -0.60 8.42
C ILE A 11 -0.64 -1.86 8.00
N GLN A 12 -0.78 -2.08 6.69
CA GLN A 12 -1.52 -3.21 6.14
C GLN A 12 -0.95 -3.59 4.77
N CYS A 13 -0.90 -4.90 4.49
CA CYS A 13 -0.45 -5.40 3.19
C CYS A 13 -1.22 -6.65 2.78
N ASP A 14 -1.76 -6.64 1.58
CA ASP A 14 -2.44 -7.79 0.99
C ASP A 14 -1.79 -8.22 -0.33
N ALA A 15 -1.38 -9.49 -0.37
CA ALA A 15 -0.93 -10.13 -1.60
C ALA A 15 -2.15 -10.55 -2.42
N VAL A 16 -2.33 -9.94 -3.59
CA VAL A 16 -3.44 -10.27 -4.50
C VAL A 16 -2.95 -11.31 -5.49
N ALA A 17 -3.58 -12.49 -5.43
CA ALA A 17 -3.34 -13.65 -6.26
C ALA A 17 -4.53 -13.81 -7.20
N ASP A 18 -4.34 -13.58 -8.50
CA ASP A 18 -5.37 -13.64 -9.57
C ASP A 18 -6.21 -12.37 -9.78
N GLY A 19 -6.59 -12.16 -11.05
CA GLY A 19 -7.55 -11.13 -11.49
C GLY A 19 -7.11 -9.67 -11.41
N GLY A 20 -6.04 -9.37 -10.65
CA GLY A 20 -5.64 -8.00 -10.37
C GLY A 20 -6.48 -7.36 -9.27
N VAL A 21 -6.31 -6.05 -9.06
CA VAL A 21 -7.12 -5.31 -8.09
C VAL A 21 -8.36 -4.77 -8.80
N ASN A 22 -9.53 -5.17 -8.34
CA ASN A 22 -10.81 -4.58 -8.74
C ASN A 22 -11.40 -3.75 -7.57
N ALA A 23 -12.51 -3.06 -7.82
CA ALA A 23 -13.15 -2.20 -6.81
C ALA A 23 -13.53 -2.98 -5.54
N GLU A 24 -14.05 -4.20 -5.67
CA GLU A 24 -14.47 -5.03 -4.52
C GLU A 24 -13.27 -5.43 -3.63
N THR A 25 -12.20 -5.92 -4.26
CA THR A 25 -10.97 -6.29 -3.56
C THR A 25 -10.37 -5.07 -2.85
N PHE A 26 -10.43 -3.90 -3.50
CA PHE A 26 -9.95 -2.66 -2.92
C PHE A 26 -10.82 -2.18 -1.76
N SER A 27 -12.15 -2.20 -1.88
CA SER A 27 -13.07 -1.85 -0.78
C SER A 27 -12.89 -2.80 0.43
N SER A 28 -12.68 -4.09 0.17
CA SER A 28 -12.39 -5.08 1.21
C SER A 28 -11.07 -4.77 1.94
N PHE A 29 -10.04 -4.35 1.21
CA PHE A 29 -8.79 -3.86 1.79
C PHE A 29 -8.99 -2.59 2.64
N LEU A 30 -9.76 -1.62 2.15
CA LEU A 30 -10.04 -0.39 2.89
C LEU A 30 -10.80 -0.66 4.20
N ARG A 31 -11.76 -1.59 4.21
CA ARG A 31 -12.45 -2.00 5.44
C ARG A 31 -11.51 -2.62 6.47
N ARG A 32 -10.57 -3.48 6.02
CA ARG A 32 -9.52 -4.02 6.91
C ARG A 32 -8.61 -2.92 7.43
N LEU A 33 -8.22 -1.97 6.56
CA LEU A 33 -7.41 -0.82 6.95
C LEU A 33 -8.11 0.03 8.01
N MET A 34 -9.42 0.29 7.85
CA MET A 34 -10.22 1.00 8.85
C MET A 34 -10.21 0.30 10.21
N ALA A 35 -10.35 -1.04 10.22
CA ALA A 35 -10.33 -1.82 11.46
C ALA A 35 -8.97 -1.74 12.18
N VAL A 36 -7.87 -1.59 11.44
CA VAL A 36 -6.52 -1.42 12.01
C VAL A 36 -6.28 0.01 12.50
N LEU A 37 -6.73 1.01 11.74
CA LEU A 37 -6.50 2.43 12.06
C LEU A 37 -7.41 2.95 13.19
N GLY A 38 -8.59 2.38 13.38
CA GLY A 38 -9.52 2.78 14.43
C GLY A 38 -10.22 4.11 14.15
N ALA A 39 -10.54 4.88 15.19
CA ALA A 39 -11.27 6.15 15.09
C ALA A 39 -10.34 7.39 15.15
N ILE A 40 -9.11 7.27 14.64
CA ILE A 40 -8.11 8.34 14.67
C ILE A 40 -8.18 9.15 13.37
N ASP A 41 -7.97 10.46 13.43
CA ASP A 41 -7.91 11.32 12.25
C ASP A 41 -6.66 11.01 11.40
N PHE A 42 -6.86 10.23 10.34
CA PHE A 42 -5.86 9.97 9.31
C PHE A 42 -6.31 10.55 7.96
N THR A 43 -5.37 11.15 7.24
CA THR A 43 -5.53 11.45 5.82
C THR A 43 -4.96 10.31 4.99
N ILE A 44 -5.78 9.73 4.12
CA ILE A 44 -5.37 8.65 3.22
C ILE A 44 -4.98 9.25 1.87
N VAL A 45 -3.71 9.08 1.51
CA VAL A 45 -3.17 9.53 0.23
C VAL A 45 -3.13 8.36 -0.75
N MET A 46 -3.78 8.51 -1.91
CA MET A 46 -3.85 7.47 -2.94
C MET A 46 -3.45 8.01 -4.31
N ALA A 47 -2.83 7.17 -5.14
CA ALA A 47 -2.64 7.48 -6.55
C ALA A 47 -3.98 7.54 -7.29
N ILE A 48 -4.08 8.34 -8.36
CA ILE A 48 -5.30 8.37 -9.20
C ILE A 48 -5.34 7.12 -10.08
N PHE A 49 -6.16 6.15 -9.66
CA PHE A 49 -6.61 5.04 -10.50
C PHE A 49 -8.14 5.04 -10.54
N THR A 50 -8.73 4.66 -11.68
CA THR A 50 -10.18 4.72 -11.91
C THR A 50 -10.98 3.93 -10.88
N PHE A 51 -10.48 2.78 -10.42
CA PHE A 51 -11.16 1.95 -9.43
C PHE A 51 -11.07 2.51 -7.99
N HIS A 52 -10.14 3.42 -7.69
CA HIS A 52 -10.05 4.03 -6.36
C HIS A 52 -11.26 4.94 -6.08
N HIS A 53 -11.67 5.75 -7.06
CA HIS A 53 -12.85 6.61 -6.92
C HIS A 53 -14.12 5.80 -6.72
N THR A 54 -14.34 4.75 -7.54
CA THR A 54 -15.49 3.86 -7.41
C THR A 54 -15.53 3.20 -6.03
N ALA A 55 -14.40 2.69 -5.55
CA ALA A 55 -14.35 1.98 -4.28
C ALA A 55 -14.52 2.89 -3.05
N VAL A 56 -14.02 4.13 -3.10
CA VAL A 56 -14.25 5.12 -2.03
C VAL A 56 -15.71 5.58 -2.03
N ASN A 57 -16.28 5.90 -3.20
CA ASN A 57 -17.67 6.33 -3.32
C ASN A 57 -18.68 5.25 -2.90
N ASN A 58 -18.32 3.97 -3.06
CA ASN A 58 -19.14 2.84 -2.63
C ASN A 58 -19.07 2.56 -1.11
N MET A 59 -18.32 3.35 -0.33
CA MET A 59 -18.29 3.22 1.12
C MET A 59 -19.09 4.35 1.75
N ASP A 60 -20.31 4.02 2.17
CA ASP A 60 -21.30 4.95 2.72
C ASP A 60 -20.79 5.78 3.91
N HIS A 61 -19.75 5.30 4.61
CA HIS A 61 -19.20 5.93 5.82
C HIS A 61 -17.68 5.78 5.90
N PHE A 62 -16.94 6.34 4.93
CA PHE A 62 -15.48 6.40 5.05
C PHE A 62 -15.06 7.60 5.92
N PRO A 63 -14.55 7.38 7.15
CA PRO A 63 -14.35 8.47 8.13
C PRO A 63 -13.07 9.26 7.89
N TYR A 64 -12.29 8.92 6.86
CA TYR A 64 -10.98 9.50 6.59
C TYR A 64 -11.04 10.47 5.42
N GLU A 65 -10.28 11.56 5.53
CA GLU A 65 -10.04 12.45 4.40
C GLU A 65 -9.21 11.70 3.35
N VAL A 66 -9.68 11.68 2.09
CA VAL A 66 -8.96 11.07 0.98
C VAL A 66 -8.36 12.16 0.10
N LYS A 67 -7.03 12.15 -0.03
CA LYS A 67 -6.31 12.99 -1.00
C LYS A 67 -5.79 12.14 -2.14
N PHE A 68 -6.06 12.58 -3.37
CA PHE A 68 -5.56 11.93 -4.56
C PHE A 68 -4.30 12.63 -5.07
N LEU A 69 -3.23 11.85 -5.29
CA LEU A 69 -2.00 12.35 -5.89
C LEU A 69 -2.22 12.78 -7.33
N GLN A 70 -1.56 13.85 -7.76
CA GLN A 70 -1.60 14.27 -9.17
C GLN A 70 -1.13 13.15 -10.10
N ARG A 71 -1.75 13.10 -11.29
CA ARG A 71 -1.46 12.10 -12.31
C ARG A 71 0.01 12.18 -12.73
N TYR A 72 0.69 11.04 -12.81
CA TYR A 72 2.10 10.92 -13.23
C TYR A 72 3.14 11.55 -12.28
N SER A 73 2.93 11.50 -10.96
CA SER A 73 3.95 11.92 -9.98
C SER A 73 4.55 10.74 -9.17
N PRO A 74 5.28 9.81 -9.81
CA PRO A 74 5.81 8.62 -9.15
C PRO A 74 6.92 8.94 -8.14
N PHE A 75 7.69 10.01 -8.36
CA PHE A 75 8.76 10.45 -7.46
C PHE A 75 8.24 10.99 -6.12
N LEU A 76 6.97 11.37 -6.08
CA LEU A 76 6.37 11.85 -4.85
C LEU A 76 5.80 10.71 -4.01
N SER A 77 5.64 9.47 -4.50
CA SER A 77 4.91 8.45 -3.73
C SER A 77 5.84 7.52 -2.93
N PRO A 78 5.85 7.57 -1.59
CA PRO A 78 6.53 6.60 -0.72
C PRO A 78 6.16 5.15 -1.06
N TRP A 79 4.98 4.94 -1.65
CA TRP A 79 4.50 3.63 -2.06
C TRP A 79 5.33 3.02 -3.21
N GLU A 80 5.73 3.81 -4.22
CA GLU A 80 6.55 3.31 -5.33
C GLU A 80 7.91 2.86 -4.83
N GLU A 81 8.52 3.64 -3.94
CA GLU A 81 9.78 3.27 -3.31
C GLU A 81 9.65 2.01 -2.44
N ALA A 82 8.57 1.90 -1.66
CA ALA A 82 8.25 0.70 -0.89
C ALA A 82 8.19 -0.55 -1.79
N ILE A 83 7.49 -0.45 -2.91
CA ILE A 83 7.32 -1.55 -3.85
C ILE A 83 8.61 -1.92 -4.52
N SER A 84 9.43 -0.93 -4.91
CA SER A 84 10.75 -1.19 -5.47
C SER A 84 11.63 -1.98 -4.51
N MET A 85 11.66 -1.59 -3.22
CA MET A 85 12.39 -2.32 -2.19
C MET A 85 11.87 -3.75 -1.98
N LEU A 86 10.55 -3.93 -1.88
CA LEU A 86 9.93 -5.25 -1.74
C LEU A 86 10.26 -6.14 -2.95
N ARG A 87 10.17 -5.60 -4.17
CA ARG A 87 10.52 -6.31 -5.40
C ARG A 87 11.97 -6.76 -5.40
N ASN A 88 12.90 -5.87 -5.03
CA ASN A 88 14.32 -6.20 -4.95
C ASN A 88 14.60 -7.31 -3.94
N ARG A 89 13.89 -7.32 -2.79
CA ARG A 89 13.98 -8.42 -1.81
C ARG A 89 13.49 -9.75 -2.39
N VAL A 90 12.33 -9.77 -3.04
CA VAL A 90 11.77 -10.99 -3.65
C VAL A 90 12.73 -11.58 -4.70
N ILE A 91 13.35 -10.71 -5.52
CA ILE A 91 14.30 -11.13 -6.56
C ILE A 91 15.62 -11.63 -5.95
N ARG A 92 16.12 -10.99 -4.88
CA ARG A 92 17.35 -11.43 -4.21
C ARG A 92 17.27 -12.84 -3.63
N ASN A 93 16.07 -13.33 -3.33
CA ASN A 93 15.87 -14.69 -2.82
C ASN A 93 15.96 -15.79 -3.90
N GLY A 94 16.44 -15.44 -5.11
CA GLY A 94 16.65 -16.37 -6.22
C GLY A 94 15.46 -16.47 -7.17
N VAL A 95 15.52 -17.40 -8.12
CA VAL A 95 14.49 -17.58 -9.15
C VAL A 95 13.13 -17.90 -8.51
N ILE A 96 12.07 -17.25 -8.99
CA ILE A 96 10.69 -17.42 -8.53
C ILE A 96 10.15 -18.74 -9.07
N GLN A 97 9.72 -19.64 -8.19
CA GLN A 97 9.19 -20.96 -8.55
C GLN A 97 7.66 -20.94 -8.63
N GLY A 98 7.15 -20.22 -9.62
CA GLY A 98 5.71 -20.11 -9.87
C GLY A 98 4.99 -19.15 -8.91
N LYS A 99 3.66 -19.13 -9.03
CA LYS A 99 2.81 -18.12 -8.41
C LYS A 99 2.73 -18.21 -6.88
N ASN A 100 2.65 -19.41 -6.33
CA ASN A 100 2.55 -19.59 -4.88
C ASN A 100 3.84 -19.18 -4.16
N ASP A 101 4.99 -19.48 -4.78
CA ASP A 101 6.29 -19.04 -4.27
C ASP A 101 6.42 -17.50 -4.33
N LEU A 102 5.96 -16.88 -5.42
CA LEU A 102 5.92 -15.42 -5.52
C LEU A 102 5.09 -14.78 -4.39
N LEU A 103 3.89 -15.30 -4.14
CA LEU A 103 2.99 -14.78 -3.10
C LEU A 103 3.57 -14.95 -1.70
N ARG A 104 4.13 -16.13 -1.42
CA ARG A 104 4.81 -16.41 -0.15
C ARG A 104 5.96 -15.43 0.07
N ARG A 105 6.90 -15.34 -0.87
CA ARG A 105 8.06 -14.43 -0.77
C ARG A 105 7.66 -12.97 -0.63
N ARG A 106 6.59 -12.55 -1.32
CA ARG A 106 6.07 -11.18 -1.22
C ARG A 106 5.54 -10.91 0.18
N THR A 107 4.79 -11.84 0.74
CA THR A 107 4.26 -11.75 2.11
C THR A 107 5.40 -11.73 3.13
N ASP A 108 6.36 -12.64 3.00
CA ASP A 108 7.54 -12.72 3.87
C ASP A 108 8.38 -11.43 3.83
N SER A 109 8.56 -10.84 2.63
CA SER A 109 9.37 -9.63 2.45
C SER A 109 8.82 -8.39 3.17
N VAL A 110 7.51 -8.38 3.44
CA VAL A 110 6.79 -7.35 4.20
C VAL A 110 6.97 -7.58 5.69
N CYS A 111 6.90 -8.83 6.16
CA CYS A 111 7.00 -9.19 7.57
C CYS A 111 8.43 -9.08 8.15
N ILE A 112 9.47 -9.31 7.34
CA ILE A 112 10.82 -9.56 7.87
C ILE A 112 11.57 -8.29 8.32
N ASN A 113 11.21 -7.07 7.90
CA ASN A 113 11.88 -5.87 8.43
C ASN A 113 11.12 -4.55 8.20
N PRO A 114 10.13 -4.20 9.03
CA PRO A 114 9.41 -2.93 8.94
C PRO A 114 10.28 -1.70 9.25
N ARG A 115 11.36 -1.86 10.04
CA ARG A 115 12.24 -0.75 10.48
C ARG A 115 13.11 -0.16 9.35
N GLU A 116 13.64 -0.99 8.46
CA GLU A 116 14.46 -0.49 7.34
C GLU A 116 13.62 0.31 6.33
N LEU A 117 12.36 -0.09 6.17
CA LEU A 117 11.36 0.60 5.36
C LEU A 117 10.93 1.91 6.03
N SER A 118 10.75 1.91 7.36
CA SER A 118 10.39 3.10 8.15
C SER A 118 11.33 4.29 7.98
N PHE A 119 12.64 4.06 7.96
CA PHE A 119 13.63 5.13 7.97
C PHE A 119 13.65 5.89 6.64
N LYS A 120 13.41 5.17 5.53
CA LYS A 120 13.30 5.73 4.19
C LYS A 120 11.95 6.44 3.97
N PHE A 121 10.85 5.87 4.50
CA PHE A 121 9.54 6.51 4.42
C PHE A 121 9.45 7.84 5.15
N ARG A 122 10.20 8.03 6.26
CA ARG A 122 10.27 9.34 6.93
C ARG A 122 10.68 10.46 5.98
N GLY A 123 11.69 10.23 5.13
CA GLY A 123 12.16 11.24 4.17
C GLY A 123 11.10 11.60 3.14
N SER A 124 10.44 10.60 2.56
CA SER A 124 9.44 10.78 1.50
C SER A 124 8.09 11.31 2.04
N CYS A 125 7.77 11.07 3.31
CA CYS A 125 6.58 11.58 3.98
C CYS A 125 6.61 13.07 4.31
N ILE A 126 7.80 13.65 4.52
CA ILE A 126 7.93 15.08 4.88
C ILE A 126 7.34 15.95 3.76
N ASN A 127 7.46 15.51 2.50
CA ASN A 127 6.92 16.19 1.33
C ASN A 127 5.38 16.20 1.24
N PHE A 128 4.67 15.49 2.12
CA PHE A 128 3.19 15.47 2.18
C PHE A 128 2.60 16.25 3.34
N ARG A 129 3.44 16.80 4.21
CA ARG A 129 3.01 17.55 5.41
C ARG A 129 2.89 19.06 5.19
N GLU A 130 3.18 19.54 3.98
CA GLU A 130 3.04 20.95 3.59
C GLU A 130 1.68 21.27 2.98
#